data_AF-A0A537H4Y3-F1
#
_entry.id   AF-A0A537H4Y3-F1
#
_cell.length_a   1.000
_cell.length_b   1.000
_cell.length_c   1.000
_cell.angle_alpha   90.00
_cell.angle_beta   90.00
_cell.angle_gamma   90.00
#
_symmetry.space_group_name_H-M   'P 1'
#
loop_
_entity.id
_entity.type
_entity.pdbx_description
1 polymer ?
#
loop_
_entity_poly.entity_id
_entity_poly.type
_entity_poly.pdbx_seq_one_letter_code
_entity_poly.pdbx_strand_id
1 'polypeptide(L)'
;MGDRVLGPYRQGQEVELPLWIATHFVQMGYAKFREEDQLTYFQVRRLIKELKALEAKDRAKGRDLDKALSLSRDIVNIRIKKIASLSASGEQPTELTSNLTAEELALYQSIRSSIDAWKRDILGREAS
;
A
#
# COMPACT_ATOMS: atom_id res chain seq x y z
N MET A 1 19.50 -2.93 38.99
CA MET A 1 18.88 -2.81 37.66
C MET A 1 18.04 -1.56 37.69
N GLY A 2 18.51 -0.48 37.05
CA GLY A 2 17.82 0.81 37.08
C GLY A 2 16.78 0.88 35.97
N ASP A 3 15.54 1.19 36.34
CA ASP A 3 14.47 1.48 35.40
C ASP A 3 14.89 2.67 34.53
N ARG A 4 15.31 2.39 33.28
CA ARG A 4 15.63 3.44 32.31
C ARG A 4 14.33 4.04 31.82
N VAL A 5 13.90 5.11 32.47
CA VAL A 5 12.80 5.96 32.01
C VAL A 5 13.29 6.78 30.81
N LEU A 6 12.74 6.52 29.63
CA LEU A 6 13.06 7.27 28.41
C LEU A 6 12.21 8.55 28.36
N GLY A 7 12.81 9.66 28.81
CA GLY A 7 12.25 11.02 28.63
C GLY A 7 10.91 11.27 29.33
N PRO A 8 10.23 12.40 29.03
CA PRO A 8 8.94 12.78 29.63
C PRO A 8 7.75 11.97 29.07
N TYR A 9 8.01 10.88 28.33
CA TYR A 9 7.02 10.18 27.55
C TYR A 9 6.35 9.06 28.35
N ARG A 10 5.04 8.92 28.18
CA ARG A 10 4.26 7.86 28.82
C ARG A 10 4.15 6.66 27.89
N GLN A 11 4.07 5.45 28.46
CA GLN A 11 3.77 4.25 27.68
C GLN A 11 2.42 4.42 26.96
N GLY A 12 2.41 4.15 25.65
CA GLY A 12 1.22 4.35 24.81
C GLY A 12 0.97 5.78 24.34
N GLN A 13 1.84 6.74 24.69
CA GLN A 13 1.77 8.09 24.13
C GLN A 13 2.18 8.08 22.65
N GLU A 14 1.33 8.63 21.79
CA GLU A 14 1.68 8.90 20.40
C GLU A 14 2.56 10.15 20.30
N VAL A 15 3.66 10.04 19.57
CA VAL A 15 4.63 11.12 19.35
C VAL A 15 5.06 11.15 17.88
N GLU A 16 5.16 12.35 17.31
CA GLU A 16 5.77 12.54 15.99
C GLU A 16 7.27 12.77 16.16
N LEU A 17 8.07 11.99 15.41
CA LEU A 17 9.53 12.04 15.46
C LEU A 17 10.09 12.01 14.04
N PRO A 18 11.27 12.60 13.80
CA PRO A 18 12.04 12.33 12.58
C PRO A 18 12.20 10.83 12.33
N LEU A 19 12.05 10.40 11.08
CA LEU A 19 12.03 8.98 10.69
C LEU A 19 13.24 8.20 11.23
N TRP A 20 14.43 8.79 11.20
CA TRP A 20 15.65 8.13 11.69
C TRP A 20 15.60 7.82 13.19
N ILE A 21 14.98 8.70 14.00
CA ILE A 21 14.77 8.47 15.43
C ILE A 21 13.71 7.39 15.60
N ALA A 22 12.57 7.53 14.94
CA ALA A 22 11.47 6.57 15.03
C ALA A 22 11.93 5.14 14.71
N THR A 23 12.68 4.96 13.62
CA THR A 23 13.27 3.67 13.23
C THR A 23 14.17 3.10 14.33
N HIS A 24 15.01 3.92 14.95
CA HIS A 24 15.90 3.47 16.01
C HIS A 24 15.13 2.99 17.25
N PHE A 25 14.09 3.72 17.66
CA PHE A 25 13.22 3.34 18.78
C PHE A 25 12.43 2.05 18.51
N VAL A 26 11.97 1.85 17.28
CA VAL A 26 11.28 0.63 16.86
C VAL A 26 12.22 -0.57 16.84
N GLN A 27 13.44 -0.43 16.29
CA GLN A 27 14.46 -1.48 16.28
C GLN A 27 14.86 -1.94 17.68
N MET A 28 14.90 -1.01 18.65
CA MET A 28 15.18 -1.32 20.05
C MET A 28 13.95 -1.84 20.83
N GLY A 29 12.77 -1.92 20.19
CA GLY A 29 11.55 -2.42 20.82
C GLY A 29 10.87 -1.44 21.79
N TYR A 30 11.24 -0.16 21.78
CA TYR A 30 10.66 0.86 22.66
C TYR A 30 9.41 1.53 22.10
N ALA A 31 9.24 1.48 20.78
CA ALA A 31 8.09 2.03 20.09
C ALA A 31 7.61 1.07 19.00
N LYS A 32 6.41 1.31 18.52
CA LYS A 32 5.91 0.77 17.24
C LYS A 32 5.60 1.96 16.35
N PHE A 33 5.81 1.82 15.04
CA PHE A 33 5.22 2.78 14.12
C PHE A 33 3.72 2.78 14.35
N ARG A 34 3.12 3.97 14.39
CA ARG A 34 1.67 4.06 14.35
C ARG A 34 1.24 3.35 13.07
N GLU A 35 0.36 2.37 13.21
CA GLU A 35 -0.43 1.93 12.06
C GLU A 35 -1.23 3.18 11.67
N GLU A 36 -0.75 3.94 10.70
CA GLU A 36 -1.66 4.79 9.95
C GLU A 36 -2.79 3.86 9.53
N ASP A 37 -4.04 4.27 9.76
CA ASP A 37 -5.19 3.61 9.17
C ASP A 37 -4.98 3.66 7.66
N GLN A 38 -4.27 2.67 7.12
CA GLN A 38 -4.03 2.54 5.71
C GLN A 38 -5.42 2.40 5.12
N LEU A 39 -5.84 3.43 4.41
CA LEU A 39 -7.13 3.42 3.73
C LEU A 39 -7.11 2.23 2.77
N THR A 40 -7.78 1.14 3.14
CA THR A 40 -7.83 -0.07 2.34
C THR A 40 -8.62 0.19 1.05
N TYR A 41 -8.34 -0.52 -0.04
CA TYR A 41 -9.15 -0.40 -1.25
C TYR A 41 -10.64 -0.73 -0.99
N PHE A 42 -10.95 -1.56 0.01
CA PHE A 42 -12.30 -1.78 0.48
C PHE A 42 -12.95 -0.49 1.02
N GLN A 43 -12.26 0.23 1.91
CA GLN A 43 -12.73 1.51 2.43
C GLN A 43 -12.86 2.56 1.32
N VAL A 44 -11.91 2.63 0.38
CA VAL A 44 -11.99 3.50 -0.80
C VAL A 44 -13.24 3.22 -1.63
N ARG A 45 -13.48 1.94 -1.98
CA ARG A 45 -14.66 1.54 -2.77
C ARG A 45 -15.97 1.87 -2.05
N ARG A 46 -16.01 1.64 -0.74
CA ARG A 46 -17.17 1.98 0.10
C ARG A 46 -17.42 3.49 0.11
N LEU A 47 -16.39 4.29 0.37
CA LEU A 47 -16.49 5.76 0.37
C LEU A 47 -16.99 6.29 -0.97
N ILE A 48 -16.42 5.83 -2.10
CA ILE A 48 -16.87 6.23 -3.44
C ILE A 48 -18.34 5.85 -3.65
N LYS A 49 -18.77 4.66 -3.20
CA LYS A 49 -20.17 4.22 -3.30
C LYS A 49 -21.10 5.13 -2.51
N GLU A 50 -20.73 5.50 -1.28
CA GLU A 50 -21.49 6.40 -0.42
C GLU A 50 -21.57 7.81 -1.03
N LEU A 51 -20.46 8.36 -1.52
CA LEU A 51 -20.41 9.66 -2.19
C LEU A 51 -21.25 9.69 -3.47
N LYS A 52 -21.24 8.62 -4.28
CA LYS A 52 -22.14 8.49 -5.44
C LYS A 52 -23.62 8.50 -5.05
N ALA A 53 -23.97 7.82 -3.96
CA ALA A 53 -25.36 7.81 -3.48
C ALA A 53 -25.80 9.18 -2.93
N LEU A 54 -24.87 9.96 -2.37
CA LEU A 54 -25.12 11.32 -1.91
C LEU A 54 -25.25 12.30 -3.08
N GLU A 55 -24.38 12.22 -4.08
CA GLU A 55 -24.45 13.07 -5.29
C GLU A 55 -25.74 12.84 -6.07
N ALA A 56 -26.19 11.59 -6.18
CA ALA A 56 -27.47 11.26 -6.81
C ALA A 56 -28.68 11.90 -6.12
N LYS A 57 -28.58 12.20 -4.81
CA LYS A 57 -29.62 12.88 -4.03
C LYS A 57 -29.46 14.40 -4.05
N ASP A 58 -28.23 14.89 -4.15
CA ASP A 58 -27.88 16.30 -4.09
C ASP A 58 -26.63 16.58 -4.93
N ARG A 59 -26.84 17.18 -6.11
CA ARG A 59 -25.74 17.52 -7.04
C ARG A 59 -24.73 18.48 -6.44
N ALA A 60 -25.07 19.26 -5.40
CA ALA A 60 -24.11 20.13 -4.73
C ALA A 60 -22.98 19.35 -4.05
N LYS A 61 -23.18 18.05 -3.79
CA LYS A 61 -22.18 17.14 -3.19
C LYS A 61 -21.23 16.49 -4.19
N GLY A 62 -21.33 16.80 -5.48
CA GLY A 62 -20.46 16.22 -6.52
C GLY A 62 -18.97 16.51 -6.32
N ARG A 63 -18.61 17.66 -5.71
CA ARG A 63 -17.21 18.06 -5.51
C ARG A 63 -16.41 17.04 -4.67
N ASP A 64 -17.02 16.48 -3.62
CA ASP A 64 -16.34 15.53 -2.75
C ASP A 64 -16.14 14.18 -3.45
N LEU A 65 -17.12 13.78 -4.28
CA LEU A 65 -17.01 12.60 -5.14
C LEU A 65 -15.87 12.74 -6.14
N ASP A 66 -15.79 13.89 -6.83
CA ASP A 66 -14.73 14.16 -7.82
C ASP A 66 -13.35 14.13 -7.16
N LYS A 67 -13.22 14.75 -5.99
CA LYS A 67 -11.97 14.75 -5.22
C LYS A 67 -11.57 13.33 -4.80
N ALA A 68 -12.51 12.55 -4.26
CA ALA A 68 -12.25 11.17 -3.86
C ALA A 68 -11.83 10.30 -5.05
N LEU A 69 -12.49 10.46 -6.21
CA LEU A 69 -12.14 9.76 -7.45
C LEU A 69 -10.76 10.14 -7.96
N SER A 70 -10.41 11.42 -7.96
CA SER A 70 -9.09 11.90 -8.39
C SER A 70 -7.98 11.30 -7.54
N LEU A 71 -8.07 11.45 -6.21
CA LEU A 71 -7.06 10.91 -5.28
C LEU A 71 -6.94 9.39 -5.40
N SER A 72 -8.06 8.69 -5.50
CA SER A 72 -8.10 7.23 -5.67
C SER A 72 -7.45 6.80 -6.99
N ARG A 73 -7.67 7.54 -8.07
CA ARG A 73 -7.07 7.27 -9.37
C ARG A 73 -5.55 7.44 -9.31
N ASP A 74 -5.07 8.49 -8.67
CA ASP A 74 -3.64 8.77 -8.57
C ASP A 74 -2.90 7.67 -7.81
N ILE A 75 -3.41 7.27 -6.63
CA ILE A 75 -2.78 6.20 -5.83
C ILE A 75 -2.81 4.86 -6.57
N VAL A 76 -3.95 4.49 -7.17
CA VAL A 76 -4.09 3.25 -7.94
C VAL A 76 -3.12 3.23 -9.12
N ASN A 77 -3.02 4.33 -9.87
CA ASN A 77 -2.12 4.42 -11.02
C ASN A 77 -0.64 4.30 -10.62
N ILE A 78 -0.22 4.96 -9.54
CA ILE A 78 1.15 4.85 -9.03
C ILE A 78 1.44 3.41 -8.58
N ARG A 79 0.51 2.76 -7.87
CA ARG A 79 0.67 1.38 -7.41
C ARG A 79 0.71 0.39 -8.58
N ILE A 80 -0.17 0.53 -9.57
CA ILE A 80 -0.16 -0.30 -10.80
C ILE A 80 1.20 -0.22 -11.49
N LYS A 81 1.74 1.00 -11.68
CA LYS A 81 3.06 1.17 -12.32
C LYS A 81 4.15 0.44 -11.55
N LYS A 82 4.18 0.59 -10.22
CA LYS A 82 5.16 -0.12 -9.36
C LYS A 82 5.02 -1.64 -9.46
N ILE A 83 3.80 -2.15 -9.41
CA ILE A 83 3.52 -3.60 -9.53
C ILE A 83 3.92 -4.12 -10.91
N ALA A 84 3.64 -3.39 -11.98
CA ALA A 84 4.04 -3.78 -13.33
C ALA A 84 5.57 -3.80 -13.48
N SER A 85 6.27 -2.78 -12.99
CA SER A 85 7.74 -2.76 -12.95
C SER A 85 8.31 -3.93 -12.15
N LEU A 86 7.75 -4.22 -10.98
CA LEU A 86 8.14 -5.36 -10.15
C LEU A 86 7.87 -6.70 -10.86
N SER A 87 6.75 -6.80 -11.58
CA SER A 87 6.41 -8.02 -12.33
C SER A 87 7.41 -8.29 -13.45
N ALA A 88 7.96 -7.24 -14.06
CA ALA A 88 8.91 -7.33 -15.16
C ALA A 88 10.36 -7.63 -14.70
N SER A 89 10.75 -7.25 -13.48
CA SER A 89 12.16 -7.32 -13.02
C SER A 89 12.71 -8.74 -12.83
N GLY A 90 11.86 -9.78 -12.80
CA GLY A 90 12.31 -11.16 -12.69
C GLY A 90 12.70 -11.61 -11.27
N GLU A 91 12.88 -10.68 -10.33
CA GLU A 91 13.36 -10.93 -8.95
C GLU A 91 12.43 -11.84 -8.13
N GLN A 92 13.03 -12.59 -7.19
CA GLN A 92 12.27 -13.52 -6.35
C GLN A 92 11.31 -12.76 -5.41
N PRO A 93 10.07 -13.25 -5.20
CA PRO A 93 9.00 -12.47 -4.59
C PRO A 93 9.15 -12.15 -3.09
N THR A 94 10.05 -12.82 -2.37
CA THR A 94 9.90 -13.06 -0.92
C THR A 94 9.91 -11.81 -0.03
N GLU A 95 10.73 -10.80 -0.32
CA GLU A 95 10.76 -9.57 0.50
C GLU A 95 9.88 -8.46 -0.08
N LEU A 96 9.77 -8.35 -1.41
CA LEU A 96 9.11 -7.23 -2.07
C LEU A 96 7.57 -7.37 -2.12
N THR A 97 7.02 -8.59 -2.09
CA THR A 97 5.56 -8.78 -2.07
C THR A 97 4.94 -8.69 -0.67
N SER A 98 5.75 -8.62 0.38
CA SER A 98 5.28 -8.54 1.77
C SER A 98 4.39 -7.32 2.06
N ASN A 99 4.58 -6.24 1.29
CA ASN A 99 3.86 -4.97 1.40
C ASN A 99 2.72 -4.81 0.37
N LEU A 100 2.33 -5.88 -0.31
CA LEU A 100 1.18 -5.88 -1.21
C LEU A 100 -0.08 -6.31 -0.45
N THR A 101 -1.16 -5.57 -0.66
CA THR A 101 -2.49 -6.06 -0.26
C THR A 101 -2.85 -7.32 -1.06
N ALA A 102 -3.81 -8.10 -0.58
CA ALA A 102 -4.28 -9.31 -1.30
C ALA A 102 -4.73 -8.99 -2.75
N GLU A 103 -5.34 -7.82 -2.97
CA GLU A 103 -5.80 -7.37 -4.28
C GLU A 103 -4.63 -7.02 -5.21
N GLU A 104 -3.58 -6.39 -4.68
CA GLU A 104 -2.38 -6.07 -5.44
C GLU A 104 -1.53 -7.31 -5.73
N LEU A 105 -1.50 -8.27 -4.80
CA LEU A 105 -0.85 -9.56 -5.01
C LEU A 105 -1.51 -10.33 -6.15
N ALA A 106 -2.84 -10.35 -6.20
CA ALA A 106 -3.58 -10.96 -7.31
C ALA A 106 -3.25 -10.28 -8.66
N LEU A 107 -3.17 -8.95 -8.69
CA LEU A 107 -2.76 -8.21 -9.89
C LEU A 107 -1.32 -8.55 -10.30
N TYR A 108 -0.38 -8.56 -9.35
CA TYR A 108 1.02 -8.94 -9.57
C TYR A 108 1.11 -10.34 -10.21
N GLN A 109 0.44 -11.33 -9.62
CA GLN A 109 0.45 -12.71 -10.10
C GLN A 109 -0.10 -12.81 -11.53
N SER A 110 -1.17 -12.08 -11.83
CA SER A 110 -1.76 -12.04 -13.17
C SER A 110 -0.80 -11.42 -14.19
N ILE A 111 -0.17 -10.29 -13.88
CA ILE A 111 0.78 -9.63 -14.79
C ILE A 111 2.01 -10.51 -15.00
N ARG A 112 2.57 -11.07 -13.92
CA ARG A 112 3.73 -11.94 -13.98
C ARG A 112 3.48 -13.17 -14.84
N SER A 113 2.31 -13.82 -14.66
CA SER A 113 1.92 -14.97 -15.46
C SER A 113 1.85 -14.65 -16.96
N SER A 114 1.30 -13.48 -17.32
CA SER A 114 1.26 -13.01 -18.71
C SER A 114 2.65 -12.73 -19.28
N ILE A 115 3.53 -12.10 -18.49
CA ILE A 115 4.93 -11.84 -18.88
C ILE A 115 5.68 -13.15 -19.10
N ASP A 116 5.55 -14.11 -18.17
CA ASP A 116 6.26 -15.38 -18.25
C ASP A 116 5.72 -16.26 -19.38
N ALA A 117 4.41 -16.18 -19.68
CA ALA A 117 3.82 -16.83 -20.84
C ALA A 117 4.37 -16.27 -22.16
N TRP A 118 4.43 -14.94 -22.27
CA TRP A 118 5.00 -14.28 -23.44
C TRP A 118 6.50 -14.59 -23.60
N LYS A 119 7.27 -14.57 -22.52
CA LYS A 119 8.70 -14.97 -22.55
C LYS A 119 8.89 -16.40 -23.05
N ARG A 120 8.07 -17.35 -22.56
CA ARG A 120 8.11 -18.76 -23.01
C ARG A 120 7.75 -18.94 -24.48
N ASP A 121 6.82 -18.14 -24.99
CA ASP A 121 6.43 -18.15 -26.40
C ASP A 121 7.58 -17.65 -27.30
N ILE A 122 8.20 -16.54 -26.92
CA ILE A 122 9.26 -15.89 -27.72
C ILE A 122 10.62 -16.60 -27.62
N LEU A 123 11.04 -16.98 -26.41
CA LEU A 123 12.37 -17.54 -26.16
C LEU A 123 12.41 -19.07 -26.36
N GLY A 124 11.27 -19.70 -26.60
CA GLY A 124 11.11 -21.15 -26.48
C GLY A 124 11.21 -21.59 -25.02
N ARG A 125 10.91 -22.88 -24.73
CA ARG A 125 11.31 -23.45 -23.43
C ARG A 125 12.84 -23.36 -23.39
N GLU A 126 13.41 -22.60 -22.46
CA GLU A 126 14.83 -22.76 -22.15
C GLU A 126 15.05 -24.26 -21.90
N ALA A 127 15.87 -24.87 -22.75
CA ALA A 127 16.13 -26.29 -22.68
C ALA A 127 17.05 -26.52 -21.47
N SER A 128 16.45 -27.10 -20.42
CA SER A 128 17.07 -27.73 -19.23
C SER A 128 17.81 -26.82 -18.25
#